data_AF-A0A4V2R8M0-F1
#
_entry.id   AF-A0A4V2R8M0-F1
#
_cell.length_a   1.000
_cell.length_b   1.000
_cell.length_c   1.000
_cell.angle_alpha   90.00
_cell.angle_beta   90.00
_cell.angle_gamma   90.00
#
_symmetry.space_group_name_H-M   'P 1'
#
loop_
_entity.id
_entity.type
_entity.pdbx_description
1 polymer ?
#
loop_
_entity_poly.entity_id
_entity_poly.type
_entity_poly.pdbx_seq_one_letter_code
_entity_poly.pdbx_strand_id
1 'polypeptide(L)'
;MNKKLSWDQLKNIENIYGRYACVRSLLDHIGIMNGELAEAKKTEEKAVGDLGRVGLELAALKRQQPEPVEVPKTVAEAFDRVITTWEKKFSEEKIAGFLLNPDGFITGNEDAKTLRQYASVEPFKYMQAIANGYAVEQTTEDRIEAKLTAALEESGIECPIPVTHFAHQLARAVREVLAEEAN
;
A
#
# COMPACT_ATOMS: atom_id res chain seq x y z
N MET A 1 9.03 -84.04 -15.70
CA MET A 1 7.73 -83.70 -16.31
C MET A 1 7.61 -82.18 -16.39
N ASN A 2 7.73 -81.60 -17.58
CA ASN A 2 7.45 -80.18 -17.80
C ASN A 2 5.92 -79.99 -17.85
N LYS A 3 5.32 -79.45 -16.78
CA LYS A 3 3.92 -79.02 -16.81
C LYS A 3 3.82 -77.78 -17.71
N LYS A 4 3.24 -77.92 -18.89
CA LYS A 4 2.91 -76.79 -19.75
C LYS A 4 1.75 -76.01 -19.13
N LEU A 5 1.90 -74.69 -19.03
CA LEU A 5 0.85 -73.78 -18.58
C LEU A 5 -0.32 -73.79 -19.56
N SER A 6 -1.55 -73.66 -19.04
CA SER A 6 -2.73 -73.47 -19.89
C SER A 6 -2.78 -72.05 -20.45
N TRP A 7 -3.52 -71.87 -21.54
CA TRP A 7 -3.71 -70.56 -22.17
C TRP A 7 -4.32 -69.52 -21.22
N ASP A 8 -5.23 -69.92 -20.34
CA ASP A 8 -5.84 -69.02 -19.35
C ASP A 8 -4.83 -68.57 -18.29
N GLN A 9 -3.90 -69.45 -17.90
CA GLN A 9 -2.82 -69.09 -16.99
C GLN A 9 -1.86 -68.08 -17.63
N LEU A 10 -1.55 -68.23 -18.92
CA LEU A 10 -0.71 -67.28 -19.67
C LEU A 10 -1.37 -65.89 -19.78
N LYS A 11 -2.66 -65.83 -20.12
CA LYS A 11 -3.42 -64.56 -20.19
C LYS A 11 -3.49 -63.84 -18.84
N ASN A 12 -3.62 -64.58 -17.75
CA ASN A 12 -3.65 -63.99 -16.40
C ASN A 12 -2.28 -63.40 -16.01
N ILE A 13 -1.18 -64.10 -16.35
CA ILE A 13 0.18 -63.60 -16.13
C ILE A 13 0.42 -62.31 -16.95
N GLU A 14 -0.01 -62.28 -18.21
CA GLU A 14 0.11 -61.09 -19.07
C GLU A 14 -0.66 -59.89 -18.50
N ASN A 15 -1.87 -60.10 -17.99
CA ASN A 15 -2.67 -59.07 -17.33
C ASN A 15 -2.00 -58.55 -16.05
N ILE A 16 -1.47 -59.45 -15.22
CA ILE A 16 -0.73 -59.08 -13.99
C ILE A 16 0.52 -58.27 -14.34
N TYR A 17 1.28 -58.69 -15.36
CA TYR A 17 2.46 -57.98 -15.82
C TYR A 17 2.13 -56.59 -16.37
N GLY A 18 1.04 -56.46 -17.15
CA GLY A 18 0.55 -55.18 -17.64
C GLY A 18 0.13 -54.23 -16.51
N ARG A 19 -0.55 -54.74 -15.48
CA ARG A 19 -0.89 -53.96 -14.27
C ARG A 19 0.35 -53.54 -13.49
N TYR A 20 1.32 -54.44 -13.34
CA TYR A 20 2.60 -54.13 -12.68
C TYR A 20 3.37 -53.03 -13.40
N ALA A 21 3.45 -53.09 -14.74
CA ALA A 21 4.09 -52.05 -15.55
C ALA A 21 3.39 -50.69 -15.38
N CYS A 22 2.05 -50.68 -15.36
CA CYS A 22 1.26 -49.47 -15.11
C CYS A 22 1.53 -48.88 -13.71
N VAL A 23 1.50 -49.71 -12.66
CA VAL A 23 1.80 -49.27 -11.28
C VAL A 23 3.23 -48.72 -11.17
N ARG A 24 4.20 -49.36 -11.81
CA ARG A 24 5.59 -48.88 -11.82
C ARG A 24 5.73 -47.52 -12.50
N SER A 25 5.11 -47.32 -13.66
CA SER A 25 5.10 -46.02 -14.34
C SER A 25 4.43 -44.93 -13.51
N LEU A 26 3.36 -45.24 -12.77
CA LEU A 26 2.73 -44.29 -11.85
C LEU A 26 3.64 -43.92 -10.67
N LEU A 27 4.37 -44.89 -10.11
CA LEU A 27 5.34 -44.62 -9.04
C LEU A 27 6.49 -43.73 -9.53
N ASP A 28 6.99 -43.94 -10.74
CA ASP A 28 8.02 -43.10 -11.35
C ASP A 28 7.52 -41.67 -11.54
N HIS A 29 6.28 -41.48 -12.02
CA HIS A 29 5.65 -40.15 -12.14
C HIS A 29 5.46 -39.46 -10.78
N ILE A 30 5.03 -40.19 -9.74
CA ILE A 30 4.93 -39.65 -8.38
C ILE A 30 6.30 -39.19 -7.88
N GLY A 31 7.36 -39.95 -8.18
CA GLY A 31 8.74 -39.56 -7.87
C GLY A 31 9.13 -38.23 -8.50
N ILE A 32 8.82 -38.03 -9.79
CA ILE A 32 9.08 -36.79 -10.52
C ILE A 32 8.30 -35.62 -9.91
N MET A 33 6.98 -35.78 -9.71
CA MET A 33 6.14 -34.73 -9.13
C MET A 33 6.59 -34.32 -7.72
N ASN A 34 7.06 -35.26 -6.91
CA ASN A 34 7.61 -34.95 -5.58
C ASN A 34 8.90 -34.14 -5.67
N GLY A 35 9.74 -34.40 -6.68
CA GLY A 35 10.94 -33.61 -6.96
C GLY A 35 10.60 -32.17 -7.36
N GLU A 36 9.67 -32.01 -8.29
CA GLU A 36 9.16 -30.69 -8.73
C GLU A 36 8.54 -29.92 -7.56
N LEU A 37 7.77 -30.59 -6.69
CA LEU A 37 7.19 -29.98 -5.50
C LEU A 37 8.26 -29.49 -4.52
N ALA A 38 9.35 -30.24 -4.35
CA ALA A 38 10.45 -29.83 -3.48
C ALA A 38 11.20 -28.60 -4.02
N GLU A 39 11.43 -28.55 -5.33
CA GLU A 39 12.02 -27.38 -5.99
C GLU A 39 11.10 -26.15 -5.92
N ALA A 40 9.80 -26.34 -6.12
CA ALA A 40 8.80 -25.28 -6.01
C ALA A 40 8.79 -24.67 -4.59
N LYS A 41 8.78 -25.51 -3.55
CA LYS A 41 8.83 -25.05 -2.15
C LYS A 41 10.10 -24.25 -1.85
N LYS A 42 11.26 -24.71 -2.32
CA LYS A 42 12.52 -23.99 -2.14
C LYS A 42 12.50 -22.63 -2.85
N THR A 43 11.86 -22.55 -4.00
CA THR A 43 11.70 -21.30 -4.76
C THR A 43 10.75 -20.35 -4.04
N GLU A 44 9.65 -20.86 -3.50
CA GLU A 44 8.69 -20.10 -2.68
C GLU A 44 9.35 -19.53 -1.41
N GLU A 45 10.07 -20.35 -0.65
CA GLU A 45 10.79 -19.90 0.55
C GLU A 45 11.78 -18.78 0.24
N LYS A 46 12.50 -18.89 -0.88
CA LYS A 46 13.39 -17.83 -1.36
C LYS A 46 12.63 -16.55 -1.70
N ALA A 47 11.53 -16.66 -2.44
CA ALA A 47 10.69 -15.52 -2.81
C ALA A 47 10.10 -14.81 -1.60
N VAL A 48 9.63 -15.56 -0.59
CA VAL A 48 9.14 -15.02 0.68
C VAL A 48 10.27 -14.28 1.43
N GLY A 49 11.48 -14.86 1.45
CA GLY A 49 12.66 -14.21 2.02
C GLY A 49 13.02 -12.90 1.32
N ASP A 50 13.00 -12.89 -0.02
CA ASP A 50 13.25 -11.70 -0.83
C ASP A 50 12.18 -10.61 -0.59
N LEU A 51 10.90 -10.98 -0.53
CA LEU A 51 9.81 -10.06 -0.18
C LEU A 51 9.98 -9.46 1.22
N GLY A 52 10.40 -10.26 2.20
CA GLY A 52 10.68 -9.78 3.55
C GLY A 52 11.80 -8.73 3.57
N ARG A 53 12.87 -8.96 2.80
CA ARG A 53 13.97 -7.98 2.65
C ARG A 53 13.48 -6.69 1.99
N VAL A 54 12.74 -6.79 0.88
CA VAL A 54 12.16 -5.61 0.20
C VAL A 54 11.24 -4.83 1.14
N GLY A 55 10.46 -5.51 1.97
CA GLY A 55 9.62 -4.87 2.98
C GLY A 55 10.43 -4.06 4.00
N LEU A 56 11.57 -4.59 4.46
CA LEU A 56 12.49 -3.88 5.36
C LEU A 56 13.15 -2.68 4.68
N GLU A 57 13.60 -2.84 3.43
CA GLU A 57 14.19 -1.76 2.64
C GLU A 57 13.17 -0.63 2.38
N LEU A 58 11.92 -0.98 2.05
CA LEU A 58 10.84 -0.02 1.88
C LEU A 58 10.52 0.73 3.18
N ALA A 59 10.50 0.03 4.31
CA ALA A 59 10.30 0.66 5.62
C ALA A 59 11.47 1.59 5.98
N ALA A 60 12.71 1.22 5.64
CA ALA A 60 13.88 2.07 5.84
C ALA A 60 13.83 3.31 4.94
N LEU A 61 13.46 3.16 3.66
CA LEU A 61 13.26 4.27 2.73
C LEU A 61 12.15 5.23 3.20
N LYS A 62 11.02 4.70 3.67
CA LYS A 62 9.93 5.52 4.23
C LYS A 62 10.38 6.31 5.46
N ARG A 63 11.23 5.75 6.32
CA ARG A 63 11.80 6.49 7.47
C ARG A 63 12.83 7.55 7.08
N GLN A 64 13.44 7.42 5.90
CA GLN A 64 14.41 8.39 5.38
C GLN A 64 13.73 9.50 4.58
N GLN A 65 12.49 9.29 4.11
CA GLN A 65 11.71 10.36 3.51
C GLN A 65 11.20 11.28 4.60
N PRO A 66 11.48 12.60 4.52
CA PRO A 66 10.94 13.56 5.45
C PRO A 66 9.41 13.61 5.31
N GLU A 67 8.70 13.70 6.44
CA GLU A 67 7.24 13.75 6.43
C GLU A 67 6.72 15.04 5.76
N PRO A 68 5.59 14.97 5.03
CA PRO A 68 4.92 16.14 4.50
C PRO A 68 4.53 17.10 5.63
N VAL A 69 4.58 18.40 5.36
CA VAL A 69 4.17 19.41 6.35
C VAL A 69 2.71 19.75 6.17
N GLU A 70 1.97 19.82 7.27
CA GLU A 70 0.60 20.31 7.26
C GLU A 70 0.56 21.80 6.96
N VAL A 71 -0.22 22.17 5.94
CA VAL A 71 -0.44 23.56 5.53
C VAL A 71 -1.93 23.85 5.44
N PRO A 72 -2.37 25.10 5.66
CA PRO A 72 -3.77 25.46 5.56
C PRO A 72 -4.34 25.09 4.19
N LYS A 73 -5.61 24.67 4.15
CA LYS A 73 -6.30 24.25 2.91
C LYS A 73 -6.12 25.25 1.76
N THR A 74 -6.25 26.55 2.04
CA THR A 74 -6.08 27.61 1.04
C THR A 74 -4.67 27.64 0.44
N VAL A 75 -3.65 27.30 1.23
CA VAL A 75 -2.24 27.24 0.81
C VAL A 75 -1.97 25.97 0.01
N ALA A 76 -2.48 24.81 0.46
CA ALA A 76 -2.37 23.55 -0.28
C ALA A 76 -3.00 23.66 -1.67
N GLU A 77 -4.22 24.19 -1.75
CA GLU A 77 -4.89 24.41 -3.03
C GLU A 77 -4.14 25.40 -3.93
N ALA A 78 -3.52 26.44 -3.36
CA ALA A 78 -2.70 27.37 -4.11
C ALA A 78 -1.44 26.71 -4.67
N PHE A 79 -0.80 25.82 -3.90
CA PHE A 79 0.30 25.00 -4.41
C PHE A 79 -0.15 24.10 -5.56
N ASP A 80 -1.26 23.35 -5.38
CA ASP A 80 -1.79 22.45 -6.41
C ASP A 80 -2.06 23.19 -7.71
N ARG A 81 -2.73 24.35 -7.65
CA ARG A 81 -3.04 25.17 -8.82
C ARG A 81 -1.79 25.69 -9.52
N VAL A 82 -0.78 26.15 -8.77
CA VAL A 82 0.48 26.63 -9.32
C VAL A 82 1.28 25.49 -9.97
N ILE A 83 1.40 24.35 -9.28
CA ILE A 83 2.12 23.16 -9.77
C ILE A 83 1.44 22.64 -11.04
N THR A 84 0.11 22.43 -11.02
CA THR A 84 -0.66 21.97 -12.19
C THR A 84 -0.54 22.91 -13.39
N THR A 85 -0.44 24.22 -13.15
CA THR A 85 -0.27 25.19 -14.23
C THR A 85 1.11 25.08 -14.90
N TRP A 86 2.12 24.65 -14.15
CA TRP A 86 3.52 24.65 -14.58
C TRP A 86 4.06 23.27 -14.95
N GLU A 87 3.46 22.18 -14.46
CA GLU A 87 3.88 20.79 -14.73
C GLU A 87 3.94 20.49 -16.24
N LYS A 88 3.07 21.14 -17.03
CA LYS A 88 3.00 20.96 -18.49
C LYS A 88 4.16 21.65 -19.22
N LYS A 89 4.88 22.55 -18.56
CA LYS A 89 5.89 23.44 -19.18
C LYS A 89 7.27 23.31 -18.56
N PHE A 90 7.38 22.85 -17.31
CA PHE A 90 8.62 22.83 -16.55
C PHE A 90 8.79 21.51 -15.80
N SER A 91 10.04 21.12 -15.54
CA SER A 91 10.35 20.00 -14.65
C SER A 91 10.04 20.36 -13.20
N GLU A 92 9.83 19.34 -12.36
CA GLU A 92 9.60 19.51 -10.92
C GLU A 92 10.69 20.36 -10.24
N GLU A 93 11.96 20.12 -10.56
CA GLU A 93 13.10 20.91 -10.04
C GLU A 93 12.98 22.40 -10.38
N LYS A 94 12.53 22.73 -11.61
CA LYS A 94 12.33 24.12 -12.03
C LYS A 94 11.13 24.74 -11.32
N ILE A 95 10.06 23.97 -11.15
CA ILE A 95 8.86 24.41 -10.41
C ILE A 95 9.24 24.72 -8.96
N ALA A 96 9.97 23.82 -8.30
CA ALA A 96 10.49 24.04 -6.95
C ALA A 96 11.38 25.29 -6.89
N GLY A 97 12.28 25.47 -7.86
CA GLY A 97 13.12 26.67 -7.97
C GLY A 97 12.31 27.97 -8.07
N PHE A 98 11.18 27.96 -8.80
CA PHE A 98 10.27 29.11 -8.86
C PHE A 98 9.49 29.32 -7.56
N LEU A 99 9.00 28.24 -6.93
CA LEU A 99 8.28 28.29 -5.65
C LEU A 99 9.17 28.82 -4.52
N LEU A 100 10.48 28.56 -4.55
CA LEU A 100 11.45 29.09 -3.58
C LEU A 100 11.64 30.61 -3.68
N ASN A 101 11.18 31.25 -4.76
CA ASN A 101 11.17 32.70 -4.92
C ASN A 101 9.75 33.23 -5.08
N PRO A 102 8.95 33.29 -4.00
CA PRO A 102 7.55 33.73 -4.06
C PRO A 102 7.39 35.22 -4.43
N ASP A 103 8.46 36.01 -4.38
CA ASP A 103 8.45 37.39 -4.86
C ASP A 103 8.52 37.48 -6.39
N GLY A 104 9.02 36.43 -7.05
CA GLY A 104 9.12 36.33 -8.51
C GLY A 104 7.80 36.05 -9.23
N PHE A 105 6.72 35.72 -8.51
CA PHE A 105 5.41 35.53 -9.13
C PHE A 105 4.86 36.83 -9.75
N ILE A 106 4.21 36.68 -10.92
CA ILE A 106 3.56 37.79 -11.61
C ILE A 106 2.49 38.41 -10.70
N THR A 107 2.58 39.72 -10.50
CA THR A 107 1.63 40.53 -9.74
C THR A 107 0.23 40.39 -10.33
N GLY A 108 -0.71 39.82 -9.56
CA GLY A 108 -2.12 39.69 -9.94
C GLY A 108 -2.71 38.29 -9.75
N ASN A 109 -1.90 37.26 -9.50
CA ASN A 109 -2.41 35.92 -9.18
C ASN A 109 -2.72 35.80 -7.67
N GLU A 110 -3.97 35.48 -7.33
CA GLU A 110 -4.41 35.28 -5.94
C GLU A 110 -3.70 34.10 -5.25
N ASP A 111 -3.37 33.04 -6.00
CA ASP A 111 -2.61 31.90 -5.48
C ASP A 111 -1.19 32.33 -5.11
N ALA A 112 -0.54 33.10 -5.98
CA ALA A 112 0.79 33.64 -5.71
C ALA A 112 0.80 34.56 -4.49
N LYS A 113 -0.26 35.37 -4.31
CA LYS A 113 -0.42 36.22 -3.13
C LYS A 113 -0.57 35.36 -1.86
N THR A 114 -1.37 34.30 -1.92
CA THR A 114 -1.57 33.35 -0.81
C THR A 114 -0.26 32.67 -0.42
N LEU A 115 0.48 32.13 -1.38
CA LEU A 115 1.77 31.48 -1.13
C LEU A 115 2.82 32.47 -0.60
N ARG A 116 2.87 33.70 -1.13
CA ARG A 116 3.78 34.74 -0.62
C ARG A 116 3.45 35.15 0.81
N GLN A 117 2.16 35.34 1.10
CA GLN A 117 1.73 35.67 2.45
C GLN A 117 2.07 34.54 3.43
N TYR A 118 1.80 33.29 3.06
CA TYR A 118 2.16 32.15 3.89
C TYR A 118 3.68 32.02 4.07
N ALA A 119 4.48 32.16 3.01
CA ALA A 119 5.94 32.18 3.10
C ALA A 119 6.48 33.31 4.00
N SER A 120 5.77 34.44 4.10
CA SER A 120 6.15 35.54 5.00
C SER A 120 5.82 35.27 6.47
N VAL A 121 4.76 34.52 6.76
CA VAL A 121 4.31 34.20 8.12
C VAL A 121 5.04 32.96 8.65
N GLU A 122 5.15 31.90 7.83
CA GLU A 122 5.76 30.62 8.19
C GLU A 122 6.83 30.19 7.15
N PRO A 123 7.95 30.92 7.01
CA PRO A 123 8.94 30.68 5.96
C PRO A 123 9.56 29.28 6.00
N PHE A 124 9.80 28.74 7.20
CA PHE A 124 10.39 27.41 7.36
C PHE A 124 9.43 26.30 6.95
N LYS A 125 8.17 26.37 7.37
CA LYS A 125 7.15 25.40 6.95
C LYS A 125 6.88 25.49 5.45
N TYR A 126 6.90 26.70 4.88
CA TYR A 126 6.79 26.88 3.43
C TYR A 126 7.94 26.20 2.67
N MET A 127 9.19 26.39 3.11
CA MET A 127 10.34 25.71 2.50
C MET A 127 10.27 24.20 2.67
N GLN A 128 9.84 23.71 3.83
CA GLN A 128 9.64 22.28 4.06
C GLN A 128 8.50 21.72 3.19
N ALA A 129 7.40 22.45 3.00
CA ALA A 129 6.31 22.07 2.11
C ALA A 129 6.79 21.89 0.66
N ILE A 130 7.73 22.72 0.20
CA ILE A 130 8.34 22.59 -1.12
C ILE A 130 9.31 21.40 -1.18
N ALA A 131 10.12 21.20 -0.12
CA ALA A 131 11.17 20.18 -0.12
C ALA A 131 10.66 18.75 0.17
N ASN A 132 9.69 18.62 1.07
CA ASN A 132 9.21 17.36 1.64
C ASN A 132 7.77 17.03 1.17
N GLY A 133 7.11 17.97 0.49
CA GLY A 133 5.68 17.89 0.19
C GLY A 133 4.81 18.47 1.31
N TYR A 134 3.53 18.59 1.03
CA TYR A 134 2.54 19.15 1.96
C TYR A 134 1.30 18.27 2.08
N ALA A 135 0.66 18.35 3.23
CA ALA A 135 -0.67 17.82 3.49
C ALA A 135 -1.61 18.96 3.88
N VAL A 136 -2.91 18.81 3.61
CA VAL A 136 -3.91 19.77 4.09
C VAL A 136 -4.06 19.60 5.59
N GLU A 137 -3.87 20.70 6.33
CA GLU A 137 -4.20 20.77 7.75
C GLU A 137 -5.67 20.38 7.94
N GLN A 138 -5.89 19.25 8.61
CA GLN A 138 -7.23 18.76 8.86
C GLN A 138 -7.84 19.55 10.00
N THR A 139 -9.08 20.03 9.82
CA THR A 139 -9.79 20.63 10.95
C THR A 139 -10.06 19.55 12.01
N THR A 140 -10.26 19.97 13.26
CA THR A 140 -10.69 19.07 14.34
C THR A 140 -11.93 18.26 13.93
N GLU A 141 -12.84 18.88 13.17
CA GLU A 141 -14.04 18.23 12.63
C GLU A 141 -13.69 17.15 11.59
N ASP A 142 -12.81 17.45 10.63
CA ASP A 142 -12.36 16.47 9.62
C ASP A 142 -11.65 15.27 10.28
N ARG A 143 -10.85 15.52 11.33
CA ARG A 143 -10.17 14.47 12.10
C ARG A 143 -11.15 13.57 12.85
N ILE A 144 -12.20 14.18 13.43
CA ILE A 144 -13.28 13.45 14.10
C ILE A 144 -14.04 12.60 13.07
N GLU A 145 -14.38 13.17 11.91
CA GLU A 145 -15.08 12.45 10.84
C GLU A 145 -14.25 11.27 10.31
N ALA A 146 -12.95 11.46 10.07
CA ALA A 146 -12.07 10.41 9.60
C ALA A 146 -11.96 9.25 10.61
N LYS A 147 -11.72 9.57 11.90
CA LYS A 147 -11.66 8.55 12.97
C LYS A 147 -13.01 7.85 13.17
N LEU A 148 -14.11 8.59 13.10
CA LEU A 148 -15.45 8.02 13.20
C LEU A 148 -15.73 7.07 12.03
N THR A 149 -15.41 7.47 10.80
CA THR A 149 -15.60 6.66 9.60
C THR A 149 -14.79 5.37 9.70
N ALA A 150 -13.49 5.47 10.05
CA ALA A 150 -12.64 4.29 10.24
C ALA A 150 -13.19 3.35 11.33
N ALA A 151 -13.65 3.90 12.46
CA ALA A 151 -14.23 3.09 13.54
C ALA A 151 -15.56 2.41 13.13
N LEU A 152 -16.36 3.06 12.27
CA LEU A 152 -17.59 2.49 11.75
C LEU A 152 -17.31 1.39 10.71
N GLU A 153 -16.32 1.58 9.83
CA GLU A 153 -15.88 0.56 8.87
C GLU A 153 -15.28 -0.67 9.57
N GLU A 154 -14.42 -0.47 10.58
CA GLU A 154 -13.82 -1.56 11.36
C GLU A 154 -14.89 -2.36 12.14
N SER A 155 -15.97 -1.69 12.56
CA SER A 155 -17.05 -2.36 13.29
C SER A 155 -17.89 -3.30 12.43
N GLY A 156 -17.78 -3.24 11.09
CA GLY A 156 -18.45 -4.16 10.16
C GLY A 156 -19.97 -4.19 10.28
N ILE A 157 -20.59 -3.12 10.79
CA ILE A 157 -22.02 -3.08 11.10
C ILE A 157 -22.81 -2.83 9.82
N GLU A 158 -23.65 -3.79 9.43
CA GLU A 158 -24.64 -3.59 8.38
C GLU A 158 -25.71 -2.58 8.84
N CYS A 159 -25.96 -1.59 7.99
CA CYS A 159 -26.96 -0.56 8.25
C CYS A 159 -28.37 -1.16 8.45
N PRO A 160 -29.17 -0.65 9.41
CA PRO A 160 -28.97 0.58 10.17
C PRO A 160 -28.21 0.41 11.50
N ILE A 161 -27.35 1.39 11.80
CA ILE A 161 -26.51 1.41 13.02
C ILE A 161 -27.34 1.82 14.24
N PRO A 162 -27.29 1.07 15.36
CA PRO A 162 -27.94 1.48 16.60
C PRO A 162 -27.40 2.82 17.13
N VAL A 163 -28.30 3.74 17.51
CA VAL A 163 -27.95 5.11 17.97
C VAL A 163 -26.95 5.11 19.14
N THR A 164 -27.08 4.15 20.06
CA THR A 164 -26.18 4.00 21.21
C THR A 164 -24.77 3.60 20.81
N HIS A 165 -24.63 2.80 19.75
CA HIS A 165 -23.34 2.39 19.21
C HIS A 165 -22.67 3.55 18.46
N PHE A 166 -23.45 4.28 17.65
CA PHE A 166 -22.97 5.50 16.99
C PHE A 166 -22.49 6.55 18.00
N ALA A 167 -23.28 6.81 19.05
CA ALA A 167 -22.91 7.77 20.10
C ALA A 167 -21.61 7.37 20.83
N HIS A 168 -21.37 6.07 21.06
CA HIS A 168 -20.11 5.59 21.63
C HIS A 168 -18.91 5.83 20.71
N GLN A 169 -19.05 5.51 19.42
CA GLN A 169 -17.96 5.70 18.46
C GLN A 169 -17.65 7.18 18.25
N LEU A 170 -18.67 8.05 18.18
CA LEU A 170 -18.49 9.50 18.12
C LEU A 170 -17.78 10.03 19.37
N ALA A 171 -18.24 9.65 20.57
CA ALA A 171 -17.62 10.08 21.82
C ALA A 171 -16.18 9.57 21.98
N ARG A 172 -15.83 8.46 21.34
CA ARG A 172 -14.46 7.95 21.28
C ARG A 172 -13.61 8.79 20.32
N ALA A 173 -14.07 8.99 19.08
CA ALA A 173 -13.38 9.78 18.07
C ALA A 173 -13.08 11.21 18.57
N VAL A 174 -14.06 11.88 19.18
CA VAL A 174 -13.89 13.22 19.76
C VAL A 174 -12.83 13.24 20.87
N ARG A 175 -12.83 12.24 21.76
CA ARG A 175 -11.84 12.17 22.86
C ARG A 175 -10.43 11.95 22.34
N GLU A 176 -10.26 11.11 21.32
CA GLU A 176 -8.96 10.86 20.73
C GLU A 176 -8.39 12.11 20.05
N VAL A 177 -9.20 12.85 19.27
CA VAL A 177 -8.73 14.09 18.64
C VAL A 177 -8.36 15.16 19.67
N LEU A 178 -9.19 15.36 20.70
CA LEU A 178 -8.89 16.34 21.76
C LEU A 178 -7.64 15.96 22.59
N ALA A 179 -7.37 14.67 22.75
CA ALA A 179 -6.15 14.21 23.42
C ALA A 179 -4.89 14.46 22.58
N GLU A 180 -5.00 14.37 21.26
CA GLU A 180 -3.91 14.65 20.32
C GLU A 180 -3.59 16.16 20.23
N GLU A 181 -4.56 17.05 20.46
CA GLU A 181 -4.37 18.51 20.47
C GLU A 181 -3.78 19.04 21.80
N ALA A 182 -3.83 18.26 22.88
CA ALA A 182 -3.36 18.67 24.21
C ALA A 182 -1.87 18.36 24.48
N ASN A 183 -1.19 17.70 23.54
CA ASN A 183 0.22 17.29 23.60
C ASN A 183 1.09 18.15 22.68
#